data_AF-A0A8S0S748-F1
#
_entry.id   AF-A0A8S0S748-F1
#
_cell.length_a   1.000
_cell.length_b   1.000
_cell.length_c   1.000
_cell.angle_alpha   90.00
_cell.angle_beta   90.00
_cell.angle_gamma   90.00
#
_symmetry.space_group_name_H-M   'P 1'
#
loop_
_entity.id
_entity.type
_entity.pdbx_description
1 polymer ?
#
loop_
_entity_poly.entity_id
_entity_poly.type
_entity_poly.pdbx_seq_one_letter_code
_entity_poly.pdbx_strand_id
1 'polypeptide(L)' 'MGNTDCNDNREVISLGIGDPTAHSCFHTTVFAQEAVVDALLSAKFNGYSPTAGLPQARKAIAEYLSCDLPY' A
#
# COMPACT_ATOMS: atom_id res chain seq x y z
N MET A 1 15.14 20.98 6.67
CA MET A 1 15.32 21.90 7.81
C MET A 1 14.40 23.09 7.62
N GLY A 2 13.28 23.13 8.36
CA GLY A 2 12.40 24.29 8.41
C GLY A 2 12.93 25.31 9.43
N ASN A 3 12.89 26.58 9.07
CA ASN A 3 13.31 27.70 9.90
C ASN A 3 12.17 28.05 10.86
N THR A 4 12.09 27.35 11.98
CA THR A 4 11.14 27.67 13.07
C THR A 4 11.93 28.25 14.23
N ASP A 5 11.60 29.50 14.58
CA ASP A 5 12.03 30.14 15.82
C ASP A 5 11.69 29.22 17.00
N CYS A 6 12.62 29.04 17.94
CA CYS A 6 12.46 28.12 19.07
C CYS A 6 11.29 28.46 20.01
N ASN A 7 10.59 29.58 19.76
CA ASN A 7 9.46 30.08 20.54
C ASN A 7 8.13 30.09 19.76
N ASP A 8 8.08 29.57 18.54
CA ASP A 8 6.82 29.41 17.79
C ASP A 8 6.16 28.07 18.14
N ASN A 9 5.07 28.13 18.92
CA ASN A 9 4.28 26.96 19.34
C ASN A 9 3.35 26.41 18.25
N ARG A 10 3.47 26.87 17.00
CA ARG A 10 2.64 26.37 15.90
C ARG A 10 3.14 25.02 15.41
N GLU A 11 2.22 24.07 15.32
CA GLU A 11 2.48 22.76 14.75
C GLU A 11 2.80 22.90 13.25
N VAL A 12 3.91 22.28 12.82
CA VAL A 12 4.34 22.33 11.43
C VAL A 12 3.52 21.32 10.63
N ILE A 13 2.68 21.83 9.74
CA ILE A 13 1.91 20.99 8.80
C ILE A 13 2.78 20.70 7.58
N SER A 14 3.12 19.42 7.38
CA SER A 14 3.90 19.00 6.23
C SER A 14 2.99 18.69 5.04
N LEU A 15 2.96 19.58 4.04
CA LEU A 15 2.16 19.45 2.81
C LEU A 15 2.91 18.73 1.67
N GLY A 16 4.21 18.47 1.85
CA GLY A 16 5.08 17.84 0.85
C GLY A 16 5.27 16.33 1.05
N ILE A 17 4.55 15.71 1.98
CA ILE A 17 4.66 14.27 2.23
C ILE A 17 3.82 13.53 1.20
N GLY A 18 4.50 12.73 0.35
CA GLY A 18 3.85 11.84 -0.61
C GLY A 18 3.45 10.48 -0.03
N ASP A 19 3.80 10.20 1.23
CA ASP A 19 3.39 8.98 1.94
C ASP A 19 2.01 9.21 2.58
N PRO A 20 0.95 8.57 2.09
CA PRO A 20 -0.39 8.73 2.65
C PRO A 20 -0.48 8.21 4.09
N THR A 21 0.37 7.26 4.49
CA THR A 21 0.33 6.64 5.84
C THR A 21 0.86 7.56 6.93
N ALA A 22 1.59 8.62 6.56
CA ALA A 22 2.07 9.62 7.51
C ALA A 22 0.93 10.42 8.14
N HIS A 23 -0.23 10.47 7.48
CA HIS A 23 -1.45 11.04 8.03
C HIS A 23 -2.35 9.92 8.55
N SER A 24 -2.76 10.02 9.81
CA SER A 24 -3.63 9.04 10.49
C SER A 24 -5.03 8.89 9.89
N CYS A 25 -5.36 9.60 8.82
CA CYS A 25 -6.64 9.53 8.14
C CYS A 25 -6.66 8.54 6.96
N PHE A 26 -5.52 8.15 6.40
CA PHE A 26 -5.48 7.20 5.28
C PHE A 26 -5.18 5.79 5.76
N HIS A 27 -6.21 4.96 5.80
CA HIS A 27 -6.11 3.55 6.12
C HIS A 27 -6.31 2.69 4.86
N THR A 28 -5.57 1.59 4.78
CA THR A 28 -5.83 0.56 3.77
C THR A 28 -7.21 -0.07 4.01
N THR A 29 -7.81 -0.64 2.96
CA THR A 29 -9.10 -1.32 3.08
C THR A 29 -9.00 -2.59 3.93
N VAL A 30 -10.03 -2.89 4.72
CA VAL A 30 -10.08 -4.08 5.58
C VAL A 30 -9.86 -5.36 4.78
N PHE A 31 -10.42 -5.43 3.56
CA PHE A 31 -10.25 -6.59 2.68
C PHE A 31 -8.78 -6.89 2.34
N ALA A 32 -7.95 -5.85 2.21
CA ALA A 32 -6.53 -6.03 1.93
C ALA A 32 -5.80 -6.60 3.15
N GLN A 33 -6.20 -6.19 4.35
CA GLN A 33 -5.64 -6.73 5.59
C GLN A 33 -6.02 -8.20 5.78
N GLU A 34 -7.30 -8.53 5.61
CA GLU A 34 -7.81 -9.90 5.73
C GLU A 34 -7.14 -10.84 4.71
N ALA A 35 -7.01 -10.41 3.45
CA ALA A 35 -6.35 -11.21 2.41
C ALA A 35 -4.88 -11.53 2.74
N VAL A 36 -4.16 -10.60 3.38
CA VAL A 36 -2.78 -10.84 3.82
C VAL A 36 -2.74 -11.83 4.99
N VAL A 37 -3.64 -11.69 5.96
CA VAL A 37 -3.77 -12.64 7.07
C VAL A 37 -4.06 -14.04 6.56
N ASP A 38 -5.03 -14.18 5.66
CA ASP A 38 -5.41 -15.47 5.07
C ASP A 38 -4.25 -16.09 4.29
N ALA A 39 -3.52 -15.29 3.50
CA ALA A 39 -2.35 -15.76 2.77
C ALA A 39 -1.26 -16.30 3.71
N LEU A 40 -1.00 -15.60 4.82
CA LEU A 40 -0.03 -16.02 5.84
C LEU A 40 -0.49 -17.29 6.56
N LEU A 41 -1.74 -17.33 7.03
CA LEU A 41 -2.31 -18.49 7.74
C LEU A 41 -2.41 -19.73 6.85
N SER A 42 -2.56 -19.56 5.53
CA SER A 42 -2.61 -20.68 4.60
C SER A 42 -1.30 -21.46 4.51
N ALA A 43 -0.16 -20.85 4.86
CA ALA A 43 1.20 -21.37 4.67
C ALA A 43 1.55 -21.81 3.23
N LYS A 44 0.71 -21.47 2.23
CA LYS A 44 0.88 -21.89 0.83
C LYS A 44 1.92 -21.05 0.08
N PHE A 45 2.24 -19.86 0.59
CA PHE A 45 3.06 -18.86 -0.11
C PHE A 45 4.39 -18.57 0.58
N ASN A 46 4.87 -19.48 1.43
CA ASN A 46 6.10 -19.31 2.21
C ASN A 46 7.37 -19.67 1.43
N GLY A 47 7.24 -20.26 0.24
CA GLY A 47 8.35 -20.62 -0.62
C GLY A 47 8.81 -19.48 -1.52
N TYR A 48 9.91 -19.70 -2.24
CA TYR A 48 10.37 -18.75 -3.24
C TYR A 48 9.38 -18.61 -4.40
N SER A 49 9.06 -17.36 -4.72
CA SER A 49 8.30 -17.01 -5.92
C SER A 49 9.20 -17.07 -7.15
N PRO A 50 8.66 -17.33 -8.36
CA PRO A 50 9.37 -17.07 -9.60
C PRO A 50 9.86 -15.62 -9.67
N THR A 51 10.94 -15.35 -10.40
CA THR A 51 11.53 -14.00 -10.52
C THR A 51 10.52 -12.95 -11.02
N ALA A 52 9.58 -13.35 -11.87
CA ALA A 52 8.53 -12.48 -12.38
C ALA A 52 7.32 -12.34 -11.43
N GLY A 53 7.30 -13.05 -10.30
CA GLY A 53 6.18 -13.12 -9.35
C GLY A 53 5.21 -14.29 -9.60
N LEU A 54 4.30 -14.49 -8.64
CA LEU A 54 3.33 -15.58 -8.63
C LEU A 54 2.39 -15.50 -9.84
N PRO A 55 2.24 -16.57 -10.66
CA PRO A 55 1.37 -16.57 -11.83
C PRO A 55 -0.08 -16.14 -11.53
N GLN A 56 -0.64 -16.61 -10.42
CA GLN A 56 -1.99 -16.26 -9.98
C GLN A 56 -2.13 -14.78 -9.63
N ALA A 57 -1.12 -14.17 -8.99
CA ALA A 57 -1.14 -12.75 -8.65
C ALA A 57 -1.05 -11.88 -9.91
N ARG A 58 -0.18 -12.27 -10.85
CA ARG A 58 -0.07 -11.57 -12.14
C ARG A 58 -1.35 -11.62 -12.95
N LYS A 59 -2.02 -12.78 -12.98
CA LYS A 59 -3.30 -12.93 -13.68
C LYS A 59 -4.39 -12.05 -13.06
N ALA A 60 -4.52 -12.04 -11.73
CA ALA A 60 -5.50 -11.21 -11.04
C ALA A 60 -5.28 -9.70 -11.31
N ILE A 61 -4.03 -9.24 -11.32
CA ILE A 61 -3.70 -7.85 -11.66
C ILE A 61 -4.06 -7.54 -13.11
N ALA A 62 -3.70 -8.42 -14.05
CA ALA A 62 -4.01 -8.23 -15.46
C ALA A 62 -5.52 -8.16 -15.70
N GLU A 63 -6.30 -9.03 -15.04
CA GLU A 63 -7.76 -9.01 -15.10
C GLU A 63 -8.34 -7.70 -14.55
N TYR A 64 -7.88 -7.27 -13.37
CA TYR A 64 -8.32 -6.01 -12.75
C TYR A 64 -8.06 -4.79 -13.64
N LEU A 65 -6.87 -4.72 -14.26
CA LEU A 65 -6.50 -3.60 -15.14
C LEU A 65 -7.17 -3.67 -16.52
N SER A 66 -7.62 -4.85 -16.95
CA SER A 66 -8.25 -5.03 -18.25
C SER A 66 -9.73 -4.61 -18.26
N CYS A 67 -10.35 -4.41 -17.10
CA CYS A 67 -11.77 -4.06 -16.98
C CYS A 67 -12.16 -2.75 -17.69
N ASP A 68 -11.23 -1.80 -17.83
CA ASP A 68 -11.51 -0.46 -18.37
C ASP A 68 -10.92 -0.21 -19.76
N LEU A 69 -10.45 -1.26 -20.45
CA LEU A 69 -9.89 -1.11 -21.81
C LEU A 69 -11.00 -1.21 -22.88
N PRO A 70 -11.15 -0.20 -23.78
CA PRO A 70 -12.05 -0.31 -24.91
C PRO A 70 -11.55 -1.39 -25.90
N TYR A 71 -12.49 -2.16 -26.45
CA TYR A 71 -12.28 -3.25 -27.41
C TYR A 71 -11.55 -2.83 -28.69
#